data_AF-A0A0F8XQF3-F1
#
_entry.id   AF-A0A0F8XQF3-F1
#
_cell.length_a   1.000
_cell.length_b   1.000
_cell.length_c   1.000
_cell.angle_alpha   90.00
_cell.angle_beta   90.00
_cell.angle_gamma   90.00
#
_symmetry.space_group_name_H-M   'P 1'
#
loop_
_entity.id
_entity.type
_entity.pdbx_description
1 polymer ?
#
loop_
_entity_poly.entity_id
_entity_poly.type
_entity_poly.pdbx_seq_one_letter_code
_entity_poly.pdbx_strand_id
1 'polypeptide(L)'
;NIWEITEARWKGKLALKDPLASLSNFMGVSTLVQHADELAAAYKRHAGKDLVLHDGVPDAGYEFLYRLLHNDPVILKSGSKAAKASGKPGQTNPPLFFGPMTYYRYNFTKGYVNALAENLDPVAKLIYPTYVAIGRQAPHPNAAKLFIHFLMGSTELTADTVLEQPYNEGKSAGLLKGLAAYFDPGSKSPRDDAPLPKGGEAWSRMKAWTTDPDFMWREGPKVRDFWIQEAGS
;
A
#
# COMPACT_ATOMS: atom_id res chain seq x y z
N ASN A 1 14.50 0.92 10.53
CA ASN A 1 14.86 1.23 9.13
C ASN A 1 14.31 0.12 8.23
N ILE A 2 13.90 0.42 6.99
CA ILE A 2 13.30 -0.60 6.10
C ILE A 2 14.25 -1.76 5.78
N TRP A 3 15.55 -1.53 5.71
CA TRP A 3 16.55 -2.57 5.43
C TRP A 3 16.65 -3.66 6.51
N GLU A 4 16.11 -3.42 7.70
CA GLU A 4 16.06 -4.45 8.74
C GLU A 4 15.31 -5.70 8.28
N ILE A 5 14.24 -5.53 7.48
CA ILE A 5 13.41 -6.67 7.04
C ILE A 5 14.14 -7.61 6.08
N THR A 6 15.31 -7.22 5.58
CA THR A 6 16.18 -8.06 4.74
C THR A 6 17.27 -8.77 5.54
N GLU A 7 17.32 -8.60 6.87
CA GLU A 7 18.33 -9.24 7.72
C GLU A 7 17.89 -10.61 8.23
N ALA A 8 18.85 -11.46 8.58
CA ALA A 8 18.63 -12.83 9.06
C ALA A 8 17.67 -12.92 10.27
N ARG A 9 17.65 -11.92 11.15
CA ARG A 9 16.71 -11.88 12.30
C ARG A 9 15.24 -11.79 11.88
N TRP A 10 14.98 -11.32 10.66
CA TRP A 10 13.68 -11.15 10.02
C TRP A 10 13.36 -12.24 8.98
N LYS A 11 14.26 -13.21 8.76
CA LYS A 11 14.04 -14.32 7.83
C LYS A 11 12.73 -15.06 8.14
N GLY A 12 11.86 -15.24 7.15
CA GLY A 12 10.56 -15.91 7.34
C GLY A 12 9.52 -15.09 8.10
N LYS A 13 9.80 -13.83 8.48
CA LYS A 13 8.94 -13.01 9.34
C LYS A 13 8.25 -11.86 8.62
N LEU A 14 8.33 -11.80 7.29
CA LEU A 14 7.54 -10.88 6.48
C LEU A 14 6.51 -11.66 5.70
N ALA A 15 5.24 -11.34 5.86
CA ALA A 15 4.15 -11.80 5.02
C ALA A 15 3.79 -10.70 4.01
N LEU A 16 3.61 -11.07 2.76
CA LEU A 16 3.08 -10.18 1.73
C LEU A 16 2.03 -10.89 0.89
N LYS A 17 1.10 -10.10 0.33
CA LYS A 17 0.28 -10.62 -0.75
C LYS A 17 1.11 -10.62 -2.03
N ASP A 18 1.07 -11.74 -2.75
CA ASP A 18 1.69 -11.91 -4.06
C ASP A 18 1.46 -10.67 -4.96
N PRO A 19 2.53 -9.94 -5.30
CA PRO A 19 2.43 -8.76 -6.16
C PRO A 19 1.84 -9.09 -7.53
N LEU A 20 2.10 -10.27 -8.06
CA LEU A 20 1.62 -10.69 -9.38
C LEU A 20 0.13 -11.04 -9.37
N ALA A 21 -0.45 -11.32 -8.21
CA ALA A 21 -1.87 -11.60 -8.06
C ALA A 21 -2.75 -10.33 -8.04
N SER A 22 -2.17 -9.12 -8.00
CA SER A 22 -2.92 -7.88 -7.85
C SER A 22 -2.12 -6.67 -8.28
N LEU A 23 -2.61 -5.93 -9.28
CA LEU A 23 -1.92 -4.74 -9.80
C LEU A 23 -1.58 -3.70 -8.71
N SER A 24 -2.47 -3.49 -7.74
CA SER A 24 -2.21 -2.58 -6.61
C SER A 24 -1.03 -3.00 -5.73
N ASN A 25 -0.86 -4.30 -5.49
CA ASN A 25 0.30 -4.81 -4.76
C ASN A 25 1.56 -4.72 -5.62
N PHE A 26 1.44 -5.01 -6.92
CA PHE A 26 2.54 -4.85 -7.87
C PHE A 26 3.05 -3.41 -7.93
N MET A 27 2.13 -2.43 -8.01
CA MET A 27 2.47 -1.01 -7.94
C MET A 27 3.18 -0.68 -6.63
N GLY A 28 2.69 -1.18 -5.50
CA GLY A 28 3.35 -1.01 -4.21
C GLY A 28 4.81 -1.49 -4.22
N VAL A 29 5.07 -2.73 -4.67
CA VAL A 29 6.44 -3.26 -4.74
C VAL A 29 7.30 -2.45 -5.73
N SER A 30 6.76 -2.10 -6.89
CA SER A 30 7.48 -1.33 -7.90
C SER A 30 7.86 0.06 -7.42
N THR A 31 7.02 0.70 -6.60
CA THR A 31 7.30 2.01 -5.99
C THR A 31 8.47 1.95 -5.00
N LEU A 32 8.79 0.78 -4.41
CA LEU A 32 10.04 0.65 -3.65
C LEU A 32 11.26 0.77 -4.58
N VAL A 33 11.20 0.11 -5.74
CA VAL A 33 12.27 0.15 -6.74
C VAL A 33 12.45 1.57 -7.32
N GLN A 34 11.35 2.29 -7.53
CA GLN A 34 11.33 3.67 -8.04
C GLN A 34 12.22 4.64 -7.24
N HIS A 35 12.43 4.39 -5.95
CA HIS A 35 13.15 5.29 -5.04
C HIS A 35 14.53 4.74 -4.63
N ALA A 36 15.28 4.21 -5.59
CA ALA A 36 16.59 3.60 -5.38
C ALA A 36 17.57 4.49 -4.59
N ASP A 37 17.69 5.77 -4.93
CA ASP A 37 18.61 6.69 -4.25
C ASP A 37 18.28 6.87 -2.76
N GLU A 38 16.99 6.99 -2.42
CA GLU A 38 16.56 7.09 -1.03
C GLU A 38 16.77 5.77 -0.26
N LEU A 39 16.62 4.63 -0.94
CA LEU A 39 16.95 3.32 -0.38
C LEU A 39 18.46 3.18 -0.12
N ALA A 40 19.31 3.59 -1.06
CA ALA A 40 20.76 3.59 -0.88
C ALA A 40 21.18 4.46 0.32
N ALA A 41 20.62 5.67 0.41
CA ALA A 41 20.87 6.57 1.53
C ALA A 41 20.35 5.97 2.87
N ALA A 42 19.19 5.33 2.87
CA ALA A 42 18.66 4.62 4.03
C ALA A 42 19.55 3.45 4.45
N TYR A 43 20.13 2.72 3.50
CA TYR A 43 21.08 1.65 3.80
C TYR A 43 22.32 2.20 4.49
N LYS A 44 22.89 3.30 3.97
CA LYS A 44 24.07 3.93 4.56
C LYS A 44 23.84 4.39 6.00
N ARG A 45 22.67 4.98 6.29
CA ARG A 45 22.27 5.35 7.66
C ARG A 45 22.12 4.13 8.57
N HIS A 46 21.59 3.03 8.05
CA HIS A 46 21.32 1.80 8.80
C HIS A 46 22.59 0.98 9.09
N ALA A 47 23.39 0.73 8.05
CA ALA A 47 24.54 -0.18 8.08
C ALA A 47 25.88 0.54 8.33
N GLY A 48 25.91 1.89 8.27
CA GLY A 48 27.12 2.69 8.44
C GLY A 48 28.12 2.61 7.27
N LYS A 49 27.73 1.99 6.15
CA LYS A 49 28.57 1.78 4.96
C LYS A 49 27.76 1.88 3.68
N ASP A 50 28.44 2.10 2.56
CA ASP A 50 27.79 2.13 1.25
C ASP A 50 27.22 0.75 0.87
N LEU A 51 26.12 0.79 0.12
CA LEU A 51 25.45 -0.42 -0.36
C LEU A 51 26.31 -1.06 -1.46
N VAL A 52 26.59 -2.35 -1.29
CA VAL A 52 27.19 -3.19 -2.34
C VAL A 52 26.06 -3.97 -3.00
N LEU A 53 25.96 -3.87 -4.33
CA LEU A 53 24.96 -4.57 -5.13
C LEU A 53 25.45 -5.99 -5.42
N HIS A 54 24.54 -6.96 -5.52
CA HIS A 54 24.86 -8.28 -6.05
C HIS A 54 25.07 -8.23 -7.56
N ASP A 55 25.79 -9.22 -8.08
CA ASP A 55 26.08 -9.33 -9.51
C ASP A 55 24.78 -9.33 -10.33
N GLY A 56 24.70 -8.45 -11.33
CA GLY A 56 23.54 -8.31 -12.20
C GLY A 56 22.35 -7.55 -11.59
N VAL A 57 22.44 -7.07 -10.34
CA VAL A 57 21.41 -6.26 -9.70
C VAL A 57 21.59 -4.78 -10.08
N PRO A 58 20.61 -4.11 -10.74
CA PRO A 58 20.81 -2.79 -11.33
C PRO A 58 21.10 -1.63 -10.36
N ASP A 59 20.35 -1.55 -9.27
CA ASP A 59 20.39 -0.42 -8.34
C ASP A 59 19.93 -0.83 -6.92
N ALA A 60 19.90 0.14 -6.00
CA ALA A 60 19.51 -0.07 -4.62
C ALA A 60 18.04 -0.49 -4.42
N GLY A 61 17.15 -0.13 -5.34
CA GLY A 61 15.76 -0.57 -5.36
C GLY A 61 15.63 -2.04 -5.69
N TYR A 62 16.33 -2.49 -6.74
CA TYR A 62 16.43 -3.90 -7.09
C TYR A 62 17.18 -4.72 -6.04
N GLU A 63 18.23 -4.15 -5.42
CA GLU A 63 18.99 -4.80 -4.35
C GLU A 63 18.16 -4.99 -3.09
N PHE A 64 17.32 -4.00 -2.73
CA PHE A 64 16.36 -4.16 -1.65
C PHE A 64 15.42 -5.33 -1.95
N LEU A 65 14.88 -5.39 -3.16
CA LEU A 65 13.97 -6.45 -3.58
C LEU A 65 14.66 -7.83 -3.60
N TYR A 66 15.88 -7.92 -4.11
CA TYR A 66 16.70 -9.13 -4.12
C TYR A 66 16.87 -9.67 -2.69
N ARG A 67 17.39 -8.84 -1.77
CA ARG A 67 17.61 -9.27 -0.38
C ARG A 67 16.31 -9.60 0.34
N LEU A 68 15.22 -8.90 0.02
CA LEU A 68 13.90 -9.19 0.57
C LEU A 68 13.44 -10.59 0.19
N LEU A 69 13.52 -10.93 -1.10
CA LEU A 69 13.09 -12.22 -1.65
C LEU A 69 13.98 -13.36 -1.13
N HIS A 70 15.29 -13.15 -1.06
CA HIS A 70 16.24 -14.11 -0.49
C HIS A 70 16.19 -14.21 1.04
N ASN A 71 15.42 -13.35 1.72
CA ASN A 71 15.13 -13.45 3.16
C ASN A 71 13.84 -14.25 3.46
N ASP A 72 13.39 -15.07 2.49
CA ASP A 72 12.29 -16.03 2.62
C ASP A 72 10.97 -15.40 3.09
N PRO A 73 10.42 -14.40 2.37
CA PRO A 73 9.18 -13.77 2.76
C PRO A 73 8.00 -14.71 2.44
N VAL A 74 7.00 -14.73 3.31
CA VAL A 74 5.80 -15.55 3.15
C VAL A 74 4.86 -14.90 2.13
N ILE A 75 4.93 -15.36 0.88
CA ILE A 75 4.10 -14.86 -0.22
C ILE A 75 2.73 -15.58 -0.21
N LEU A 76 1.66 -14.81 -0.02
CA LEU A 76 0.29 -15.33 0.09
C LEU A 76 -0.58 -14.87 -1.09
N LYS A 77 -1.44 -15.75 -1.59
CA LYS A 77 -2.44 -15.38 -2.62
C LYS A 77 -3.50 -14.39 -2.12
N SER A 78 -3.64 -14.21 -0.81
CA SER A 78 -4.67 -13.37 -0.20
C SER A 78 -4.11 -12.44 0.88
N GLY A 79 -4.33 -11.13 0.70
CA GLY A 79 -4.01 -10.13 1.71
C GLY A 79 -4.85 -10.26 2.98
N SER A 80 -6.07 -10.83 2.91
CA SER A 80 -6.88 -11.07 4.11
C SER A 80 -6.28 -12.17 4.99
N LYS A 81 -5.63 -13.17 4.39
CA LYS A 81 -4.86 -14.19 5.13
C LYS A 81 -3.61 -13.58 5.74
N ALA A 82 -2.91 -12.71 5.02
CA ALA A 82 -1.72 -12.01 5.53
C ALA A 82 -2.06 -11.12 6.73
N ALA A 83 -3.11 -10.29 6.63
CA ALA A 83 -3.55 -9.43 7.73
C ALA A 83 -4.05 -10.21 8.96
N LYS A 84 -4.60 -11.41 8.77
CA LYS A 84 -4.93 -12.34 9.86
C LYS A 84 -3.68 -12.95 10.48
N ALA A 85 -2.69 -13.31 9.66
CA ALA A 85 -1.44 -13.91 10.11
C ALA A 85 -0.62 -12.95 10.97
N SER A 86 -0.68 -11.63 10.71
CA SER A 86 0.02 -10.60 11.49
C SER A 86 -0.75 -10.11 12.71
N GLY A 87 -2.08 -10.22 12.73
CA GLY A 87 -2.92 -9.49 13.68
C GLY A 87 -3.90 -10.32 14.50
N LYS A 88 -3.80 -11.66 14.51
CA LYS A 88 -4.67 -12.47 15.37
C LYS A 88 -4.27 -12.27 16.84
N PRO A 89 -5.22 -12.08 17.77
CA PRO A 89 -4.89 -11.96 19.19
C PRO A 89 -4.19 -13.20 19.75
N GLY A 90 -3.28 -12.99 20.72
CA GLY A 90 -2.58 -14.07 21.43
C GLY A 90 -1.43 -14.72 20.65
N GLN A 91 -0.97 -14.12 19.55
CA GLN A 91 0.20 -14.60 18.82
C GLN A 91 1.50 -14.22 19.52
N THR A 92 2.46 -15.15 19.52
CA THR A 92 3.86 -14.89 19.89
C THR A 92 4.65 -14.66 18.61
N ASN A 93 5.34 -13.52 18.50
CA ASN A 93 6.15 -13.15 17.33
C ASN A 93 5.42 -13.26 15.97
N PRO A 94 4.29 -12.56 15.77
CA PRO A 94 3.61 -12.56 14.47
C PRO A 94 4.51 -11.96 13.38
N PRO A 95 4.34 -12.37 12.10
CA PRO A 95 5.04 -11.74 10.99
C PRO A 95 4.60 -10.28 10.81
N LEU A 96 5.49 -9.46 10.26
CA LEU A 96 5.10 -8.18 9.67
C LEU A 96 4.26 -8.44 8.42
N PHE A 97 3.25 -7.60 8.19
CA PHE A 97 2.47 -7.65 6.96
C PHE A 97 2.79 -6.44 6.07
N PHE A 98 3.32 -6.72 4.88
CA PHE A 98 3.44 -5.74 3.81
C PHE A 98 2.27 -5.88 2.83
N GLY A 99 1.41 -4.87 2.78
CA GLY A 99 0.27 -4.85 1.87
C GLY A 99 -0.66 -3.66 2.09
N PRO A 100 -1.84 -3.67 1.44
CA PRO A 100 -2.76 -2.54 1.49
C PRO A 100 -3.22 -2.22 2.93
N MET A 101 -3.05 -0.96 3.33
CA MET A 101 -3.49 -0.47 4.65
C MET A 101 -5.00 -0.63 4.86
N THR A 102 -5.80 -0.77 3.79
CA THR A 102 -7.24 -1.09 3.88
C THR A 102 -7.54 -2.30 4.75
N TYR A 103 -6.65 -3.28 4.85
CA TYR A 103 -6.82 -4.43 5.75
C TYR A 103 -6.82 -4.08 7.25
N TYR A 104 -6.38 -2.88 7.62
CA TYR A 104 -6.49 -2.35 8.99
C TYR A 104 -7.94 -2.28 9.47
N ARG A 105 -8.93 -2.21 8.56
CA ARG A 105 -10.36 -2.34 8.88
C ARG A 105 -10.72 -3.63 9.64
N TYR A 106 -9.91 -4.68 9.52
CA TYR A 106 -10.13 -5.94 10.24
C TYR A 106 -9.83 -5.84 11.73
N ASN A 107 -9.12 -4.81 12.20
CA ASN A 107 -9.05 -4.53 13.61
C ASN A 107 -10.44 -4.19 14.17
N PHE A 108 -11.24 -3.42 13.42
CA PHE A 108 -12.59 -3.01 13.84
C PHE A 108 -13.66 -4.06 13.53
N THR A 109 -13.54 -4.77 12.41
CA THR A 109 -14.57 -5.72 11.94
C THR A 109 -14.34 -7.17 12.33
N LYS A 110 -13.11 -7.54 12.73
CA LYS A 110 -12.73 -8.93 13.08
C LYS A 110 -11.95 -9.05 14.39
N GLY A 111 -11.74 -7.94 15.11
CA GLY A 111 -10.99 -7.93 16.37
C GLY A 111 -9.50 -8.26 16.22
N TYR A 112 -8.91 -7.96 15.06
CA TYR A 112 -7.46 -8.06 14.90
C TYR A 112 -6.76 -6.93 15.68
N VAL A 113 -5.48 -7.13 15.97
CA VAL A 113 -4.65 -6.24 16.79
C VAL A 113 -3.40 -5.76 16.03
N ASN A 114 -3.52 -5.57 14.72
CA ASN A 114 -2.41 -5.04 13.91
C ASN A 114 -2.06 -3.62 14.37
N ALA A 115 -0.78 -3.27 14.35
CA ALA A 115 -0.30 -1.90 14.47
C ALA A 115 0.33 -1.44 13.15
N LEU A 116 0.37 -0.13 12.92
CA LEU A 116 1.00 0.46 11.74
C LEU A 116 2.47 0.79 12.02
N ALA A 117 3.34 0.50 11.06
CA ALA A 117 4.73 0.94 11.09
C ALA A 117 4.83 2.40 10.59
N GLU A 118 4.41 3.35 11.43
CA GLU A 118 4.27 4.77 11.02
C GLU A 118 5.61 5.49 10.80
N ASN A 119 6.67 5.05 11.50
CA ASN A 119 7.97 5.73 11.54
C ASN A 119 9.07 4.85 10.93
N LEU A 120 8.98 4.61 9.63
CA LEU A 120 9.95 3.80 8.88
C LEU A 120 10.82 4.70 7.98
N ASP A 121 12.13 4.55 8.09
CA ASP A 121 13.11 5.21 7.22
C ASP A 121 13.40 4.32 5.99
N PRO A 122 13.28 4.84 4.74
CA PRO A 122 12.95 6.21 4.34
C PRO A 122 11.47 6.47 4.10
N VAL A 123 10.61 5.46 4.12
CA VAL A 123 9.19 5.59 3.79
C VAL A 123 8.33 4.68 4.66
N ALA A 124 7.15 5.15 5.07
CA ALA A 124 6.21 4.38 5.90
C ALA A 124 4.96 3.93 5.13
N LYS A 125 4.63 4.58 4.01
CA LYS A 125 3.52 4.17 3.14
C LYS A 125 3.80 4.39 1.66
N LEU A 126 3.16 3.58 0.83
CA LEU A 126 3.22 3.66 -0.62
C LEU A 126 1.82 3.98 -1.14
N ILE A 127 1.72 5.04 -1.94
CA ILE A 127 0.46 5.52 -2.52
C ILE A 127 0.40 5.06 -3.96
N TYR A 128 -0.65 4.33 -4.31
CA TYR A 128 -1.03 4.07 -5.69
C TYR A 128 -2.32 4.84 -5.98
N PRO A 129 -2.28 5.87 -6.84
CA PRO A 129 -3.47 6.61 -7.22
C PRO A 129 -4.42 5.74 -8.07
N THR A 130 -5.72 5.90 -7.88
CA THR A 130 -6.74 5.32 -8.76
C THR A 130 -7.29 6.42 -9.64
N TYR A 131 -7.26 6.20 -10.96
CA TYR A 131 -7.72 7.15 -11.96
C TYR A 131 -9.04 6.70 -12.57
N VAL A 132 -9.93 7.65 -12.85
CA VAL A 132 -11.15 7.42 -13.61
C VAL A 132 -11.11 8.30 -14.86
N ALA A 133 -11.40 7.71 -16.02
CA ALA A 133 -11.40 8.40 -17.29
C ALA A 133 -12.71 8.15 -18.05
N ILE A 134 -13.13 9.14 -18.85
CA ILE A 134 -14.26 9.00 -19.77
C ILE A 134 -13.70 8.61 -21.13
N GLY A 135 -14.14 7.47 -21.66
CA GLY A 135 -13.75 7.05 -23.01
C GLY A 135 -14.15 8.08 -24.06
N ARG A 136 -13.30 8.30 -25.07
CA ARG A 136 -13.48 9.33 -26.11
C ARG A 136 -14.86 9.27 -26.80
N GLN A 137 -15.40 8.07 -26.98
CA GLN A 137 -16.68 7.80 -27.64
C GLN A 137 -17.73 7.23 -26.67
N ALA A 138 -17.67 7.60 -25.38
CA ALA A 138 -18.67 7.17 -24.42
C ALA A 138 -20.09 7.56 -24.92
N PRO A 139 -21.05 6.63 -25.02
CA PRO A 139 -22.39 6.92 -25.55
C PRO A 139 -23.20 7.85 -24.64
N HIS A 140 -22.83 7.91 -23.36
CA HIS A 140 -23.48 8.74 -22.35
C HIS A 140 -22.45 9.53 -21.53
N PRO A 141 -21.76 10.52 -22.12
CA PRO A 141 -20.66 11.22 -21.45
C PRO A 141 -21.15 12.04 -20.24
N ASN A 142 -22.40 12.54 -20.27
CA ASN A 142 -22.98 13.26 -19.14
C ASN A 142 -23.33 12.33 -17.97
N ALA A 143 -23.79 11.11 -18.24
CA ALA A 143 -23.99 10.10 -17.19
C ALA A 143 -22.65 9.69 -16.57
N ALA A 144 -21.60 9.54 -17.38
CA ALA A 144 -20.25 9.26 -16.88
C ALA A 144 -19.72 10.40 -15.98
N LYS A 145 -19.92 11.67 -16.34
CA LYS A 145 -19.60 12.82 -15.49
C LYS A 145 -20.36 12.77 -14.17
N LEU A 146 -21.66 12.49 -14.21
CA LEU A 146 -22.49 12.36 -12.99
C LEU A 146 -22.00 11.20 -12.10
N PHE A 147 -21.64 10.07 -12.69
CA PHE A 147 -21.08 8.94 -11.95
C PHE A 147 -19.74 9.27 -11.29
N ILE A 148 -18.83 9.92 -12.01
CA ILE A 148 -17.56 10.41 -11.43
C ILE A 148 -17.85 11.35 -10.26
N HIS A 149 -18.76 12.31 -10.43
CA HIS A 149 -19.16 13.21 -9.35
C HIS A 149 -19.75 12.46 -8.14
N PHE A 150 -20.58 11.44 -8.38
CA PHE A 150 -21.15 10.58 -7.34
C PHE A 150 -20.06 9.81 -6.55
N LEU A 151 -18.99 9.36 -7.21
CA LEU A 151 -17.85 8.70 -6.57
C LEU A 151 -17.06 9.64 -5.63
N MET A 152 -17.15 10.96 -5.82
CA MET A 152 -16.46 11.96 -4.99
C MET A 152 -17.18 12.28 -3.67
N GLY A 153 -18.32 11.64 -3.41
CA GLY A 153 -19.15 11.94 -2.26
C GLY A 153 -19.98 13.22 -2.39
N SER A 154 -20.76 13.52 -1.36
CA SER A 154 -21.58 14.73 -1.29
C SER A 154 -20.70 15.98 -1.20
N THR A 155 -21.14 17.09 -1.80
CA THR A 155 -20.53 18.41 -1.61
C THR A 155 -20.73 18.94 -0.18
N GLU A 156 -21.62 18.31 0.60
CA GLU A 156 -21.82 18.59 2.02
C GLU A 156 -20.76 17.94 2.92
N LEU A 157 -19.93 17.04 2.40
CA LEU A 157 -18.80 16.48 3.16
C LEU A 157 -17.77 17.58 3.41
N THR A 158 -17.34 17.68 4.66
CA THR A 158 -16.24 18.54 5.13
C THR A 158 -15.30 17.72 6.01
N ALA A 159 -14.10 18.25 6.28
CA ALA A 159 -13.10 17.56 7.09
C ALA A 159 -13.59 17.26 8.52
N ASP A 160 -14.54 18.07 9.01
CA ASP A 160 -15.16 17.94 10.33
C ASP A 160 -16.42 17.06 10.33
N THR A 161 -16.83 16.53 9.17
CA THR A 161 -18.02 15.67 9.08
C THR A 161 -17.78 14.37 9.82
N VAL A 162 -18.59 14.12 10.85
CA VAL A 162 -18.57 12.86 11.61
C VAL A 162 -19.37 11.80 10.85
N LEU A 163 -18.71 10.69 10.54
CA LEU A 163 -19.28 9.54 9.84
C LEU A 163 -19.28 8.32 10.74
N GLU A 164 -20.41 7.64 10.80
CA GLU A 164 -20.63 6.43 11.61
C GLU A 164 -20.65 5.18 10.73
N GLN A 165 -20.12 4.08 11.26
CA GLN A 165 -20.24 2.76 10.65
C GLN A 165 -21.62 2.15 10.94
N PRO A 166 -22.20 1.34 10.04
CA PRO A 166 -21.63 0.96 8.74
C PRO A 166 -21.75 2.10 7.70
N TYR A 167 -20.66 2.41 7.00
CA TYR A 167 -20.56 3.58 6.11
C TYR A 167 -21.46 3.50 4.87
N ASN A 168 -21.96 2.31 4.55
CA ASN A 168 -22.86 2.02 3.44
C ASN A 168 -24.35 2.09 3.84
N GLU A 169 -24.67 2.50 5.07
CA GLU A 169 -26.06 2.69 5.51
C GLU A 169 -26.29 4.08 6.15
N GLY A 170 -27.56 4.44 6.28
CA GLY A 170 -27.99 5.65 6.99
C GLY A 170 -27.43 6.96 6.44
N LYS A 171 -27.24 7.93 7.34
CA LYS A 171 -26.78 9.28 7.00
C LYS A 171 -25.37 9.30 6.40
N SER A 172 -24.47 8.45 6.92
CA SER A 172 -23.11 8.30 6.40
C SER A 172 -23.12 7.91 4.93
N ALA A 173 -23.96 6.96 4.53
CA ALA A 173 -24.07 6.55 3.13
C ALA A 173 -24.62 7.65 2.22
N GLY A 174 -25.59 8.44 2.72
CA GLY A 174 -26.11 9.59 1.98
C GLY A 174 -25.05 10.68 1.71
N LEU A 175 -24.14 10.89 2.68
CA LEU A 175 -23.03 11.83 2.55
C LEU A 175 -21.88 11.27 1.71
N LEU A 176 -21.48 10.02 1.96
CA LEU A 176 -20.39 9.37 1.23
C LEU A 176 -20.78 9.01 -0.20
N LYS A 177 -22.05 8.74 -0.50
CA LYS A 177 -22.52 8.37 -1.84
C LYS A 177 -21.63 7.25 -2.43
N GLY A 178 -21.08 7.43 -3.63
CA GLY A 178 -20.18 6.48 -4.25
C GLY A 178 -18.82 6.34 -3.57
N LEU A 179 -18.42 7.32 -2.76
CA LEU A 179 -17.18 7.26 -1.97
C LEU A 179 -17.24 6.16 -0.91
N ALA A 180 -18.44 5.78 -0.46
CA ALA A 180 -18.63 4.79 0.62
C ALA A 180 -17.93 3.45 0.33
N ALA A 181 -17.90 3.03 -0.94
CA ALA A 181 -17.24 1.79 -1.37
C ALA A 181 -15.70 1.82 -1.20
N TYR A 182 -15.12 3.00 -1.05
CA TYR A 182 -13.68 3.22 -0.89
C TYR A 182 -13.32 3.84 0.47
N PHE A 183 -14.30 4.08 1.33
CA PHE A 183 -14.14 4.75 2.62
C PHE A 183 -13.63 3.79 3.71
N ASP A 184 -12.42 3.27 3.49
CA ASP A 184 -11.73 2.33 4.36
C ASP A 184 -10.43 2.94 4.94
N PRO A 185 -9.99 2.54 6.14
CA PRO A 185 -8.71 2.94 6.71
C PRO A 185 -7.57 2.75 5.72
N GLY A 186 -6.80 3.80 5.40
CA GLY A 186 -5.72 3.70 4.41
C GLY A 186 -6.15 3.92 2.96
N SER A 187 -7.41 4.25 2.73
CA SER A 187 -7.83 5.01 1.55
C SER A 187 -7.88 6.49 1.90
N LYS A 188 -7.59 7.35 0.92
CA LYS A 188 -7.76 8.79 1.05
C LYS A 188 -8.50 9.32 -0.19
N SER A 189 -9.54 10.11 0.03
CA SER A 189 -10.21 10.84 -1.05
C SER A 189 -9.21 11.79 -1.71
N PRO A 190 -9.28 11.98 -3.04
CA PRO A 190 -8.51 13.04 -3.69
C PRO A 190 -9.02 14.44 -3.31
N ARG A 191 -10.20 14.56 -2.68
CA ARG A 191 -10.64 15.80 -2.04
C ARG A 191 -9.89 16.03 -0.74
N ASP A 192 -9.42 17.25 -0.54
CA ASP A 192 -8.77 17.71 0.70
C ASP A 192 -9.76 18.01 1.83
N ASP A 193 -11.03 18.26 1.48
CA ASP A 193 -12.14 18.52 2.40
C ASP A 193 -12.90 17.27 2.85
N ALA A 194 -12.54 16.06 2.39
CA ALA A 194 -13.20 14.84 2.84
C ALA A 194 -12.55 14.30 4.13
N PRO A 195 -13.33 13.86 5.13
CA PRO A 195 -12.78 13.30 6.36
C PRO A 195 -12.07 11.98 6.10
N LEU A 196 -11.19 11.56 7.02
CA LEU A 196 -10.59 10.24 6.99
C LEU A 196 -11.52 9.21 7.68
N PRO A 197 -11.56 7.96 7.20
CA PRO A 197 -12.25 6.88 7.91
C PRO A 197 -11.56 6.59 9.24
N LYS A 198 -12.31 6.09 10.22
CA LYS A 198 -11.78 5.69 11.54
C LYS A 198 -10.64 4.69 11.37
N GLY A 199 -9.47 4.96 11.95
CA GLY A 199 -8.25 4.17 11.75
C GLY A 199 -7.36 4.65 10.60
N GLY A 200 -7.77 5.70 9.88
CA GLY A 200 -6.99 6.36 8.84
C GLY A 200 -6.15 7.54 9.33
N GLU A 201 -6.21 7.89 10.62
CA GLU A 201 -5.62 9.11 11.19
C GLU A 201 -4.09 9.16 11.01
N ALA A 202 -3.43 7.99 11.03
CA ALA A 202 -2.01 7.84 10.78
C ALA A 202 -1.62 8.25 9.35
N TRP A 203 -2.55 8.23 8.38
CA TRP A 203 -2.27 8.50 6.98
C TRP A 203 -1.52 9.81 6.79
N SER A 204 -1.99 10.91 7.39
CA SER A 204 -1.38 12.23 7.20
C SER A 204 -0.01 12.39 7.88
N ARG A 205 0.34 11.52 8.83
CA ARG A 205 1.61 11.58 9.58
C ARG A 205 2.73 10.76 8.92
N MET A 206 2.37 9.73 8.17
CA MET A 206 3.33 8.81 7.54
C MET A 206 3.98 9.42 6.30
N LYS A 207 5.32 9.39 6.24
CA LYS A 207 6.06 9.72 5.00
C LYS A 207 5.66 8.76 3.88
N ALA A 208 5.41 9.32 2.71
CA ALA A 208 4.83 8.63 1.57
C ALA A 208 5.74 8.69 0.34
N TRP A 209 5.77 7.61 -0.42
CA TRP A 209 6.10 7.64 -1.84
C TRP A 209 4.85 7.42 -2.66
N THR A 210 4.76 8.12 -3.78
CA THR A 210 3.66 7.98 -4.72
C THR A 210 4.16 7.29 -5.97
N THR A 211 3.40 6.31 -6.41
CA THR A 211 3.68 5.56 -7.63
C THR A 211 3.70 6.53 -8.82
N ASP A 212 4.81 6.54 -9.55
CA ASP A 212 4.96 7.29 -10.79
C ASP A 212 4.43 6.44 -11.97
N PRO A 213 3.41 6.90 -12.70
CA PRO A 213 2.87 6.16 -13.84
C PRO A 213 3.89 5.93 -14.96
N ASP A 214 4.83 6.85 -15.19
CA ASP A 214 5.85 6.70 -16.22
C ASP A 214 6.89 5.64 -15.82
N PHE A 215 7.27 5.61 -14.54
CA PHE A 215 8.09 4.53 -14.00
C PHE A 215 7.39 3.18 -14.14
N MET A 216 6.11 3.10 -13.72
CA MET A 216 5.33 1.86 -13.84
C MET A 216 5.22 1.38 -15.29
N TRP A 217 5.07 2.29 -16.25
CA TRP A 217 4.99 1.96 -17.66
C TRP A 217 6.31 1.42 -18.22
N ARG A 218 7.44 2.04 -17.85
CA ARG A 218 8.76 1.74 -18.43
C ARG A 218 9.52 0.63 -17.69
N GLU A 219 9.54 0.70 -16.36
CA GLU A 219 10.33 -0.18 -15.50
C GLU A 219 9.48 -1.29 -14.87
N GLY A 220 8.16 -1.09 -14.73
CA GLY A 220 7.25 -2.10 -14.19
C GLY A 220 7.42 -3.50 -14.81
N PRO A 221 7.46 -3.66 -16.15
CA PRO A 221 7.72 -4.97 -16.76
C PRO A 221 9.03 -5.61 -16.29
N LYS A 222 10.11 -4.83 -16.13
CA LYS A 222 11.41 -5.34 -15.66
C LYS A 222 11.37 -5.73 -14.19
N VAL A 223 10.69 -4.95 -13.34
CA VAL A 223 10.48 -5.30 -11.92
C VAL A 223 9.71 -6.61 -11.80
N ARG A 224 8.70 -6.82 -12.65
CA ARG A 224 7.96 -8.09 -12.70
C ARG A 224 8.86 -9.26 -13.08
N ASP A 225 9.65 -9.10 -14.13
CA ASP A 225 10.53 -10.17 -14.62
C ASP A 225 11.59 -10.51 -13.56
N PHE A 226 12.17 -9.49 -12.92
CA PHE A 226 13.08 -9.65 -11.78
C PHE A 226 12.41 -10.38 -10.60
N TRP A 227 11.17 -10.00 -10.24
CA TRP A 227 10.42 -10.70 -9.20
C TRP A 227 10.24 -12.19 -9.52
N ILE A 228 9.89 -12.53 -10.76
CA ILE A 228 9.68 -13.92 -11.18
C ILE A 228 10.99 -14.71 -11.09
N GLN A 229 12.10 -14.11 -11.52
CA GLN A 229 13.42 -14.72 -11.47
C GLN A 229 13.86 -15.01 -10.03
N GLU A 230 13.75 -14.02 -9.14
CA GLU A 230 14.31 -14.07 -7.79
C GLU A 230 13.38 -14.68 -6.74
N ALA A 231 12.06 -14.72 -6.98
CA ALA A 231 11.13 -15.38 -6.05
C ALA A 231 11.12 -16.91 -6.20
N GLY A 232 11.69 -17.44 -7.29
CA GLY A 232 11.79 -18.87 -7.57
C GLY A 232 13.15 -19.49 -7.25
N SER A 233 14.15 -18.68 -6.90
CA SER A 233 15.51 -19.08 -6.52
C SER A 233 15.64 -19.34 -5.03
#